data_AF-A0A1N7AXB0-F1
#
_entry.id   AF-A0A1N7AXB0-F1
#
_cell.length_a   1.000
_cell.length_b   1.000
_cell.length_c   1.000
_cell.angle_alpha   90.00
_cell.angle_beta   90.00
_cell.angle_gamma   90.00
#
_symmetry.space_group_name_H-M   'P 1'
#
loop_
_entity.id
_entity.type
_entity.pdbx_description
1 polymer ?
#
loop_
_entity_poly.entity_id
_entity_poly.type
_entity_poly.pdbx_seq_one_letter_code
_entity_poly.pdbx_strand_id
1 'polypeptide(L)'
;MTKKEINNILKSESGIILLEKESEQSFFESILNNTVSLISAIYFLTRKKLDSLILTEKRILLIVQNKIQLEKKLNGNESLIYNGVKSALEITDQNEKSIIGLNKLRVSYEEGKSIRQKLTEFESRTE
;
A
#
# COMPACT_ATOMS: atom_id res chain seq x y z
N MET A 1 4.78 11.51 -1.74
CA MET A 1 5.33 10.54 -0.78
C MET A 1 6.50 9.80 -1.39
N THR A 2 7.67 10.16 -0.89
CA THR A 2 8.96 9.55 -1.15
C THR A 2 9.20 8.41 -0.17
N LYS A 3 10.12 7.50 -0.48
CA LYS A 3 10.56 6.45 0.46
C LYS A 3 11.05 7.01 1.80
N LYS A 4 11.69 8.19 1.78
CA LYS A 4 12.15 8.86 3.01
C LYS A 4 10.98 9.27 3.90
N GLU A 5 9.92 9.82 3.32
CA GLU A 5 8.71 10.19 4.08
C GLU A 5 8.01 8.96 4.65
N ILE A 6 7.90 7.88 3.87
CA ILE A 6 7.35 6.60 4.34
C ILE A 6 8.17 6.07 5.52
N ASN A 7 9.49 6.01 5.40
CA ASN A 7 10.37 5.54 6.48
C ASN A 7 10.27 6.39 7.75
N ASN A 8 10.06 7.70 7.61
CA ASN A 8 9.84 8.56 8.76
C ASN A 8 8.54 8.20 9.48
N ILE A 9 7.43 8.00 8.74
CA ILE A 9 6.15 7.59 9.30
C ILE A 9 6.28 6.25 10.03
N LEU A 10 6.91 5.25 9.40
CA LEU A 10 7.09 3.92 9.99
C LEU A 10 7.86 3.99 11.31
N LYS A 11 8.88 4.86 11.40
CA LYS A 11 9.66 5.05 12.63
C LYS A 11 8.91 5.84 13.70
N SER A 12 8.13 6.85 13.32
CA SER A 12 7.43 7.71 14.28
C SER A 12 6.12 7.13 14.80
N GLU A 13 5.50 6.22 14.05
CA GLU A 13 4.17 5.68 14.32
C GLU A 13 4.18 4.15 14.53
N SER A 14 5.35 3.53 14.69
CA SER A 14 5.50 2.08 14.86
C SER A 14 4.76 1.29 13.78
N GLY A 15 5.11 1.55 12.52
CA GLY A 15 4.39 1.00 11.37
C GLY A 15 5.10 -0.13 10.63
N ILE A 16 4.33 -0.80 9.78
CA ILE A 16 4.83 -1.76 8.79
C ILE A 16 4.31 -1.45 7.38
N ILE A 17 5.06 -1.91 6.38
CA ILE A 17 4.62 -1.88 4.98
C ILE A 17 3.94 -3.21 4.66
N LEU A 18 2.62 -3.19 4.50
CA LEU A 18 1.86 -4.37 4.08
C LEU A 18 2.18 -4.71 2.62
N LEU A 19 2.22 -3.70 1.74
CA LEU A 19 2.57 -3.85 0.33
C LEU A 19 3.41 -2.66 -0.15
N GLU A 20 4.44 -2.91 -0.94
CA GLU A 20 5.15 -1.91 -1.76
C GLU A 20 5.43 -2.52 -3.12
N LYS A 21 5.02 -1.83 -4.19
CA LYS A 21 5.29 -2.24 -5.57
C LYS A 21 5.51 -1.02 -6.47
N GLU A 22 6.15 -1.25 -7.61
CA GLU A 22 6.23 -0.23 -8.66
C GLU A 22 4.85 -0.02 -9.29
N SER A 23 4.49 1.23 -9.57
CA SER A 23 3.17 1.54 -10.11
C SER A 23 3.06 1.16 -11.58
N GLU A 24 2.16 0.22 -11.89
CA GLU A 24 1.99 -0.36 -13.24
C GLU A 24 1.59 0.67 -14.30
N GLN A 25 0.85 1.72 -13.94
CA GLN A 25 0.45 2.76 -14.89
C GLN A 25 1.67 3.45 -15.53
N SER A 26 2.75 3.61 -14.77
CA SER A 26 3.98 4.16 -15.33
C SER A 26 4.57 3.19 -16.37
N PHE A 27 4.52 1.87 -16.12
CA PHE A 27 5.10 0.88 -17.03
C PHE A 27 4.39 0.82 -18.39
N PHE A 28 3.05 0.79 -18.41
CA PHE A 28 2.28 0.70 -19.66
C PHE A 28 2.28 2.01 -20.46
N GLU A 29 2.23 3.18 -19.81
CA GLU A 29 2.35 4.48 -20.48
C GLU A 29 3.70 4.64 -21.20
N SER A 30 4.77 4.01 -20.71
CA SER A 30 6.09 4.01 -21.35
C SER A 30 6.15 3.16 -22.62
N ILE A 31 5.51 1.98 -22.58
CA ILE A 31 5.54 1.01 -23.68
C ILE A 31 4.65 1.45 -24.85
N LEU A 32 3.48 2.03 -24.56
CA LEU A 32 2.52 2.45 -25.58
C LEU A 32 2.99 3.67 -26.40
N ASN A 33 3.93 4.48 -25.87
CA ASN A 33 4.44 5.68 -26.53
C ASN A 33 5.65 5.45 -27.45
N ASN A 34 5.94 4.19 -27.82
CA ASN A 34 6.74 3.71 -28.97
C ASN A 34 7.92 4.58 -29.50
N THR A 35 8.62 5.29 -28.63
CA THR A 35 9.82 6.11 -28.94
C THR A 35 10.88 5.88 -27.86
N VAL A 36 11.17 4.61 -27.58
CA VAL A 36 12.11 4.25 -26.51
C VAL A 36 13.55 4.36 -27.00
N SER A 37 14.11 5.56 -26.90
CA SER A 37 15.56 5.74 -26.86
C SER A 37 16.12 5.20 -25.54
N LEU A 38 17.38 4.75 -25.51
CA LEU A 38 18.07 4.37 -24.27
C LEU A 38 18.00 5.47 -23.19
N ILE A 39 17.94 6.74 -23.61
CA ILE A 39 17.81 7.90 -22.73
C ILE A 39 16.41 7.99 -22.10
N SER A 40 15.35 7.69 -22.86
CA SER A 40 13.99 7.69 -22.32
C SER A 40 13.77 6.52 -21.37
N ALA A 41 14.42 5.37 -21.59
CA ALA A 41 14.42 4.25 -20.64
C ALA A 41 15.09 4.64 -19.31
N ILE A 42 16.27 5.27 -19.34
CA ILE A 42 16.96 5.76 -18.13
C ILE A 42 16.13 6.83 -17.42
N TYR A 43 15.54 7.76 -18.17
CA TYR A 43 14.65 8.78 -17.62
C TYR A 43 13.43 8.15 -16.93
N PHE A 44 12.87 7.08 -17.49
CA PHE A 44 11.76 6.34 -16.90
C PHE A 44 12.15 5.64 -15.59
N LEU A 45 13.35 5.04 -15.54
CA LEU A 45 13.89 4.42 -14.33
C LEU A 45 14.04 5.44 -13.18
N THR A 46 14.41 6.69 -13.48
CA THR A 46 14.54 7.75 -12.45
C THR A 46 13.20 8.28 -11.92
N ARG A 47 12.08 8.01 -12.60
CA ARG A 47 10.73 8.47 -12.22
C ARG A 47 9.79 7.36 -11.76
N LYS A 48 10.32 6.19 -11.40
CA LYS A 48 9.52 5.08 -10.87
C LYS A 48 8.68 5.55 -9.69
N LYS A 49 7.37 5.54 -9.89
CA LYS A 49 6.40 5.83 -8.84
C LYS A 49 6.05 4.55 -8.10
N LEU A 50 5.75 4.69 -6.83
CA LEU A 50 5.43 3.57 -5.95
C LEU A 50 3.96 3.58 -5.59
N ASP A 51 3.44 2.36 -5.52
CA ASP A 51 2.17 2.06 -4.89
C ASP A 51 2.50 1.36 -3.56
N SER A 52 1.85 1.78 -2.48
CA SER A 52 2.15 1.28 -1.14
C SER A 52 0.90 1.23 -0.28
N LEU A 53 0.81 0.18 0.54
CA LEU A 53 -0.14 0.05 1.62
C LEU A 53 0.65 0.00 2.93
N ILE A 54 0.46 1.02 3.76
CA ILE A 54 1.14 1.17 5.04
C ILE A 54 0.12 1.04 6.15
N LEU A 55 0.50 0.28 7.17
CA LEU A 55 -0.23 0.16 8.43
C LEU A 55 0.64 0.68 9.56
N THR A 56 0.05 1.48 10.44
CA THR A 56 0.65 1.97 11.67
C THR A 56 -0.35 1.76 12.79
N GLU A 57 0.09 1.92 14.04
CA GLU A 57 -0.81 1.89 15.20
C GLU A 57 -1.89 2.99 15.13
N LYS A 58 -1.65 4.07 14.38
CA LYS A 58 -2.51 5.26 14.34
C LYS A 58 -3.37 5.37 13.08
N ARG A 59 -2.97 4.72 11.98
CA ARG A 59 -3.59 4.90 10.66
C ARG A 59 -3.17 3.86 9.64
N ILE A 60 -4.02 3.72 8.63
CA ILE A 60 -3.76 3.05 7.37
C ILE A 60 -3.60 4.11 6.28
N LEU A 61 -2.54 3.97 5.47
CA LEU A 61 -2.27 4.84 4.33
C LEU A 61 -2.24 4.02 3.04
N LEU A 62 -3.05 4.45 2.08
CA LEU A 62 -3.01 3.96 0.71
C LEU A 62 -2.31 5.00 -0.16
N ILE A 63 -1.14 4.65 -0.67
CA ILE A 63 -0.35 5.48 -1.58
C ILE A 63 -0.43 4.85 -2.96
N VAL A 64 -0.81 5.64 -3.96
CA VAL A 64 -0.77 5.24 -5.38
C VAL A 64 -0.03 6.32 -6.13
N GLN A 65 0.98 5.93 -6.90
CA GLN A 65 1.84 6.82 -7.66
C GLN A 65 2.48 7.92 -6.81
N ASN A 66 3.02 7.56 -5.64
CA ASN A 66 3.58 8.48 -4.66
C ASN A 66 2.58 9.52 -4.10
N LYS A 67 1.27 9.36 -4.33
CA LYS A 67 0.21 10.23 -3.79
C LYS A 67 -0.64 9.47 -2.79
N ILE A 68 -0.94 10.08 -1.65
CA ILE A 68 -1.90 9.53 -0.68
C ILE A 68 -3.28 9.56 -1.34
N GLN A 69 -3.86 8.39 -1.57
CA GLN A 69 -5.22 8.24 -2.10
C GLN A 69 -6.25 8.13 -0.99
N LEU A 70 -5.84 7.52 0.13
CA LEU A 70 -6.70 7.32 1.28
C LEU A 70 -5.86 7.29 2.54
N GLU A 71 -6.39 7.92 3.58
CA GLU A 71 -5.88 7.87 4.93
C GLU A 71 -7.06 7.55 5.85
N LYS A 72 -6.94 6.46 6.62
CA LYS A 72 -7.93 6.05 7.61
C LYS A 72 -7.24 6.03 8.97
N LYS A 73 -7.69 6.90 9.87
CA LYS A 73 -7.24 6.88 11.26
C LYS A 73 -7.79 5.64 11.95
N LEU A 74 -6.98 5.11 12.87
CA LEU A 74 -7.28 4.01 13.75
C LEU A 74 -7.32 4.50 15.19
N ASN A 75 -8.13 3.84 16.00
CA ASN A 75 -8.34 4.05 17.42
C ASN A 75 -7.52 3.06 18.26
N GLY A 76 -6.89 2.07 17.63
CA GLY A 76 -5.99 1.08 18.25
C GLY A 76 -6.69 -0.20 18.73
N ASN A 77 -8.01 -0.26 18.62
CA ASN A 77 -8.82 -1.41 19.07
C ASN A 77 -9.51 -2.13 17.90
N GLU A 78 -9.21 -1.73 16.65
CA GLU A 78 -9.82 -2.31 15.47
C GLU A 78 -9.21 -3.64 15.07
N SER A 79 -10.05 -4.58 14.64
CA SER A 79 -9.60 -5.80 13.96
C SER A 79 -9.43 -5.54 12.46
N LEU A 80 -8.31 -6.01 11.89
CA LEU A 80 -7.94 -5.75 10.49
C LEU A 80 -7.85 -7.05 9.70
N ILE A 81 -8.76 -7.25 8.73
CA ILE A 81 -8.82 -8.47 7.93
C ILE A 81 -8.67 -8.14 6.44
N TYR A 82 -7.71 -8.78 5.77
CA TYR A 82 -7.62 -8.69 4.31
C TYR A 82 -8.55 -9.70 3.63
N ASN A 83 -9.52 -9.18 2.88
CA ASN A 83 -10.42 -9.93 2.01
C ASN A 83 -9.85 -10.02 0.59
N GLY A 84 -9.23 -11.16 0.27
CA GLY A 84 -8.64 -11.39 -1.05
C GLY A 84 -9.63 -11.50 -2.20
N VAL A 85 -10.90 -11.85 -1.95
CA VAL A 85 -11.94 -11.93 -2.99
C VAL A 85 -12.37 -10.53 -3.42
N LYS A 86 -12.53 -9.63 -2.44
CA LYS A 86 -12.90 -8.23 -2.71
C LYS A 86 -11.71 -7.32 -2.98
N SER A 87 -10.47 -7.83 -2.83
CA SER A 87 -9.24 -7.04 -2.79
C SER A 87 -9.40 -5.83 -1.86
N ALA A 88 -9.76 -6.08 -0.60
CA ALA A 88 -10.10 -5.02 0.35
C ALA A 88 -9.59 -5.31 1.76
N LEU A 89 -9.28 -4.26 2.49
CA LEU A 89 -9.01 -4.32 3.93
C LEU A 89 -10.31 -4.00 4.67
N GLU A 90 -10.78 -4.95 5.45
CA GLU A 90 -11.96 -4.84 6.30
C GLU A 90 -11.50 -4.45 7.70
N ILE A 91 -12.07 -3.37 8.24
CA ILE A 91 -11.72 -2.80 9.54
C ILE A 91 -12.98 -2.86 10.39
N THR A 92 -12.88 -3.48 11.56
CA THR A 92 -14.01 -3.62 12.48
C THR A 92 -13.70 -2.92 13.79
N ASP A 93 -14.50 -1.91 14.15
CA ASP A 93 -14.41 -1.16 15.41
C ASP A 93 -15.74 -1.28 16.14
N GLN A 94 -15.78 -1.93 17.32
CA GLN A 94 -16.98 -1.99 18.19
C GLN A 94 -18.31 -2.27 17.44
N ASN A 95 -18.28 -3.21 16.49
CA ASN A 95 -19.37 -3.62 15.58
C ASN A 95 -19.63 -2.74 14.34
N GLU A 96 -18.93 -1.62 14.17
CA GLU A 96 -18.92 -0.88 12.92
C GLU A 96 -17.87 -1.47 11.96
N LYS A 97 -18.32 -1.81 10.75
CA LYS A 97 -17.45 -2.32 9.69
C LYS A 97 -17.21 -1.24 8.65
N SER A 98 -15.93 -0.93 8.43
CA SER A 98 -15.49 -0.10 7.30
C SER A 98 -14.62 -0.90 6.34
N ILE A 99 -14.64 -0.53 5.06
CA ILE A 99 -13.96 -1.26 4.00
C ILE A 99 -13.09 -0.28 3.22
N ILE A 100 -11.81 -0.61 3.08
CA ILE A 100 -10.88 0.08 2.19
C ILE A 100 -10.64 -0.81 0.97
N GLY A 101 -11.15 -0.40 -0.19
CA GLY A 101 -10.87 -1.07 -1.45
C GLY A 101 -9.42 -0.87 -1.88
N LEU A 102 -8.74 -1.96 -2.23
CA LEU A 102 -7.34 -1.98 -2.67
C LEU A 102 -7.21 -2.19 -4.19
N ASN A 103 -8.30 -2.08 -4.93
CA ASN A 103 -8.35 -2.31 -6.39
C ASN A 103 -7.33 -1.45 -7.16
N LYS A 104 -7.04 -0.23 -6.66
CA LYS A 104 -6.04 0.67 -7.26
C LYS A 104 -4.60 0.12 -7.17
N LEU A 105 -4.31 -0.75 -6.21
CA LEU A 105 -3.00 -1.41 -6.07
C LEU A 105 -2.85 -2.63 -6.99
N ARG A 106 -3.97 -3.12 -7.55
CA ARG A 106 -4.02 -4.34 -8.37
C ARG A 106 -3.29 -5.50 -7.66
N VAL A 107 -3.76 -5.80 -6.45
CA VAL A 107 -3.14 -6.80 -5.57
C VAL A 107 -3.28 -8.18 -6.23
N SER A 108 -2.16 -8.80 -6.54
CA SER A 108 -2.09 -10.19 -7.00
C SER A 108 -2.40 -11.17 -5.88
N TYR A 109 -2.59 -12.44 -6.23
CA TYR A 109 -2.87 -13.49 -5.26
C TYR A 109 -1.72 -13.67 -4.24
N GLU A 110 -0.47 -13.68 -4.69
CA GLU A 110 0.71 -13.84 -3.82
C GLU A 110 0.94 -12.61 -2.93
N GLU A 111 0.74 -11.40 -3.47
CA GLU A 111 0.75 -10.18 -2.67
C GLU A 111 -0.35 -10.20 -1.61
N GLY A 112 -1.54 -10.71 -1.96
CA GLY A 112 -2.64 -10.90 -1.03
C GLY A 112 -2.32 -11.84 0.12
N LYS A 113 -1.59 -12.94 -0.14
CA LYS A 113 -1.08 -13.82 0.93
C LYS A 113 -0.09 -13.09 1.84
N SER A 114 0.85 -12.36 1.24
CA SER A 114 1.85 -11.59 2.01
C SER A 114 1.20 -10.54 2.91
N ILE A 115 0.17 -9.84 2.41
CA ILE A 115 -0.60 -8.87 3.21
C ILE A 115 -1.24 -9.57 4.42
N ARG A 116 -1.90 -10.73 4.24
CA ARG A 116 -2.50 -11.46 5.36
C ARG A 116 -1.47 -11.84 6.41
N GLN A 117 -0.35 -12.40 5.98
CA GLN A 117 0.71 -12.81 6.89
C GLN A 117 1.23 -11.62 7.71
N LYS A 118 1.55 -10.50 7.05
CA LYS A 118 2.06 -9.30 7.72
C LYS A 118 1.05 -8.65 8.66
N LEU A 119 -0.25 -8.72 8.34
CA LEU A 119 -1.31 -8.26 9.24
C LEU A 119 -1.32 -9.08 10.53
N THR A 120 -1.30 -10.40 10.42
CA THR A 120 -1.24 -11.29 11.58
C THR A 120 0.01 -11.04 12.43
N GLU A 121 1.16 -10.86 11.80
CA GLU A 121 2.42 -10.51 12.49
C GLU A 121 2.39 -9.13 13.17
N PHE A 122 1.54 -8.21 12.70
CA PHE A 122 1.38 -6.89 13.30
C PHE A 122 0.47 -6.95 14.52
N GLU A 123 -0.69 -7.60 14.39
CA GLU A 123 -1.65 -7.76 15.49
C GLU A 123 -1.03 -8.52 16.67
N SER A 124 -0.19 -9.54 16.41
CA SER A 124 0.49 -10.30 17.45
C SER A 124 1.59 -9.53 18.21
N ARG A 125 1.98 -8.33 17.76
CA ARG A 125 2.97 -7.47 18.45
C ARG A 125 2.30 -6.48 19.40
N THR A 126 1.02 -6.22 19.17
CA THR A 126 0.22 -5.25 19.92
C THR A 126 -0.58 -5.90 21.06
N GLU A 127 -0.67 -7.24 21.08
CA GLU A 127 -1.12 -8.05 22.23
C GLU A 127 -0.01 -8.18 23.29
#